data_AF-A0A8J7GHI0-F1
#
_entry.id   AF-A0A8J7GHI0-F1
#
_cell.length_a   1.000
_cell.length_b   1.000
_cell.length_c   1.000
_cell.angle_alpha   90.00
_cell.angle_beta   90.00
_cell.angle_gamma   90.00
#
_symmetry.space_group_name_H-M   'P 1'
#
loop_
_entity.id
_entity.type
_entity.pdbx_description
1 polymer ?
#
loop_
_entity_poly.entity_id
_entity_poly.type
_entity_poly.pdbx_seq_one_letter_code
_entity_poly.pdbx_strand_id
1 'polypeptide(L)' 'MMISSTSLWRRTKQVTLSVPIQVALLTSLCALILWTLYFSTYPPIHDALHTTRHGTAAVACH' A
#
# COMPACT_ATOMS: atom_id res chain seq x y z
N MET A 1 -18.56 -30.88 8.65
CA MET A 1 -18.37 -29.69 9.50
C MET A 1 -19.01 -28.50 8.79
N MET A 2 -20.22 -28.08 9.17
CA MET A 2 -20.90 -26.94 8.54
C MET A 2 -20.36 -25.64 9.14
N ILE A 3 -19.54 -24.92 8.37
CA ILE A 3 -19.04 -23.61 8.76
C ILE A 3 -20.15 -22.60 8.50
N SER A 4 -20.70 -22.01 9.55
CA SER A 4 -21.75 -20.99 9.44
C SER A 4 -21.16 -19.65 8.99
N SER A 5 -21.85 -18.94 8.10
CA SER A 5 -21.42 -17.65 7.54
C SER A 5 -21.14 -16.59 8.63
N THR A 6 -21.85 -16.64 9.76
CA THR A 6 -21.62 -15.76 10.92
C THR A 6 -20.29 -16.03 11.61
N SER A 7 -19.87 -17.30 11.68
CA SER A 7 -18.59 -17.71 12.27
C SER A 7 -17.39 -17.28 11.43
N LEU A 8 -17.53 -17.34 10.10
CA LEU A 8 -16.56 -16.82 9.14
C LEU A 8 -16.42 -15.31 9.30
N TRP A 9 -17.54 -14.58 9.35
CA TRP A 9 -17.54 -13.13 9.49
C TRP A 9 -16.88 -12.65 10.79
N ARG A 10 -17.15 -13.32 11.91
CA ARG A 10 -16.51 -13.01 13.20
C ARG A 10 -15.00 -13.25 13.14
N ARG A 11 -14.57 -14.35 12.52
CA ARG A 11 -13.15 -14.68 12.37
C ARG A 11 -12.43 -13.68 11.47
N THR A 12 -13.02 -13.31 10.33
CA THR A 12 -12.48 -12.26 9.46
C THR A 12 -12.36 -10.94 10.21
N LYS A 13 -13.39 -10.53 10.96
CA LYS A 13 -13.31 -9.33 11.81
C LYS A 13 -12.17 -9.41 12.82
N GLN A 14 -12.00 -10.52 13.55
CA GLN A 14 -10.93 -10.66 14.54
C GLN A 14 -9.53 -10.62 13.91
N VAL A 15 -9.38 -11.24 12.73
CA VAL A 15 -8.13 -11.25 11.97
C VAL A 15 -7.84 -9.84 11.42
N THR A 16 -8.78 -9.20 10.74
CA THR A 16 -8.59 -7.84 10.20
C THR A 16 -8.44 -6.77 11.29
N LEU A 17 -9.16 -6.88 12.43
CA LEU A 17 -8.95 -5.99 13.58
C LEU A 17 -7.66 -6.29 14.34
N SER A 18 -6.94 -7.37 14.04
CA SER A 18 -5.66 -7.59 14.69
C SER A 18 -4.69 -6.48 14.28
N VAL A 19 -4.05 -5.87 15.27
CA VAL A 19 -3.03 -4.84 15.08
C VAL A 19 -1.99 -5.20 14.01
N PRO A 20 -1.41 -6.43 13.96
CA PRO A 20 -0.41 -6.75 12.93
C PRO A 20 -0.98 -6.67 11.51
N ILE A 21 -2.24 -7.06 11.31
CA ILE A 21 -2.87 -6.99 9.98
C ILE A 21 -3.22 -5.56 9.63
N GLN A 22 -3.68 -4.75 10.58
CA GLN A 22 -3.90 -3.32 10.34
C GLN A 22 -2.60 -2.62 9.92
N VAL A 23 -1.49 -2.90 10.61
CA VAL A 23 -0.17 -2.35 10.27
C VAL A 23 0.29 -2.83 8.89
N ALA A 24 0.15 -4.11 8.58
CA ALA A 24 0.50 -4.65 7.27
C ALA A 24 -0.31 -4.01 6.14
N LEU A 25 -1.63 -3.85 6.33
CA LEU A 25 -2.52 -3.20 5.37
C LEU A 25 -2.16 -1.73 5.17
N LEU A 26 -1.93 -0.99 6.26
CA LEU A 26 -1.52 0.42 6.18
C LEU A 26 -0.17 0.57 5.47
N THR A 27 0.81 -0.25 5.83
CA THR A 27 2.14 -0.23 5.22
C THR A 27 2.06 -0.54 3.73
N SER A 28 1.28 -1.55 3.34
CA SER A 28 1.05 -1.91 1.94
C SER A 28 0.37 -0.79 1.17
N LEU A 29 -0.61 -0.12 1.77
CA LEU A 29 -1.29 1.02 1.17
C LEU A 29 -0.34 2.20 0.97
N CYS A 30 0.47 2.53 1.98
CA CYS A 30 1.50 3.56 1.86
C CYS A 30 2.51 3.23 0.76
N ALA A 31 2.98 1.99 0.70
CA ALA A 31 3.90 1.54 -0.34
C ALA A 31 3.28 1.69 -1.74
N LEU A 32 2.01 1.33 -1.93
CA LEU A 32 1.30 1.51 -3.20
C LEU A 32 1.16 2.97 -3.59
N ILE A 33 0.78 3.85 -2.65
CA ILE A 33 0.65 5.29 -2.91
C ILE A 33 2.01 5.87 -3.32
N LEU A 34 3.06 5.56 -2.56
CA LEU A 34 4.42 6.02 -2.87
C LEU A 34 4.86 5.48 -4.22
N TRP A 35 4.65 4.19 -4.51
CA TRP A 35 4.96 3.61 -5.81
C TRP A 35 4.26 4.36 -6.94
N THR A 36 2.95 4.60 -6.85
CA THR A 36 2.19 5.32 -7.87
C THR A 36 2.72 6.73 -8.10
N LEU A 37 3.06 7.46 -7.04
CA LEU A 37 3.61 8.81 -7.15
C LEU A 37 5.03 8.82 -7.73
N TYR A 38 5.92 8.01 -7.16
CA TYR A 38 7.32 7.89 -7.56
C TYR A 38 7.51 7.21 -8.91
N PHE A 39 6.51 6.56 -9.49
CA PHE A 39 6.60 5.95 -10.83
C PHE A 39 5.55 6.50 -11.81
N SER A 40 4.87 7.59 -11.46
CA SER A 40 3.90 8.23 -12.37
C SER A 40 4.57 8.68 -13.67
N THR A 41 3.88 8.45 -14.79
CA THR A 41 4.23 8.93 -16.13
C THR A 41 3.48 10.21 -16.51
N TYR A 42 2.58 10.68 -15.64
CA TYR A 42 1.86 11.93 -15.86
C TYR A 42 2.80 13.12 -15.56
N PRO A 43 3.11 13.99 -16.55
CA PRO A 43 4.19 14.97 -16.42
C PRO A 43 4.09 15.88 -15.19
N PRO A 44 2.92 16.44 -14.82
CA PRO A 44 2.83 17.29 -13.63
C PRO A 44 3.22 16.58 -12.32
N ILE A 45 2.88 15.29 -12.16
CA ILE A 45 3.27 14.52 -10.97
C ILE A 45 4.74 14.10 -11.06
N HIS A 46 5.17 13.69 -12.25
CA HIS A 46 6.55 13.30 -12.50
C HIS A 46 7.52 14.44 -12.17
N ASP A 47 7.27 15.63 -12.73
CA ASP A 47 8.13 16.81 -12.58
C ASP A 47 8.14 17.31 -11.14
N ALA A 48 6.98 17.31 -10.47
CA ALA A 48 6.87 17.71 -9.06
C ALA A 48 7.72 16.83 -8.13
N LEU A 49 7.94 15.56 -8.48
CA LEU A 49 8.72 14.61 -7.69
C LEU A 49 10.11 14.32 -8.27
N HIS A 50 10.48 14.94 -9.39
CA HIS A 50 11.68 14.59 -10.15
C HIS A 50 12.97 14.70 -9.32
N THR A 51 13.16 15.81 -8.60
CA THR A 51 14.32 15.98 -7.71
C THR A 51 14.34 14.94 -6.58
N THR A 52 13.19 14.64 -5.99
CA THR A 52 13.07 13.65 -4.92
C THR A 52 13.41 12.25 -5.45
N ARG A 53 12.98 11.90 -6.67
CA ARG A 53 13.29 10.63 -7.34
C ARG A 53 14.80 10.46 -7.54
N HIS A 54 15.49 11.49 -8.04
CA HIS A 54 16.96 11.47 -8.17
C HIS A 54 17.70 11.28 -6.84
N GLY A 55 17.11 11.74 -5.73
CA GLY A 55 17.65 11.49 -4.40
C GLY A 55 17.44 10.07 -3.88
N THR A 56 16.67 9.22 -4.56
CA THR A 56 16.40 7.84 -4.15
C THR A 56 17.22 6.84 -4.96
N ALA A 57 17.90 5.91 -4.29
CA ALA A 57 18.71 4.90 -4.95
C ALA A 57 17.91 3.86 -5.76
N ALA A 58 16.60 3.75 -5.52
CA ALA A 58 15.75 2.69 -6.05
C ALA A 58 14.82 3.12 -7.20
N VAL A 59 14.66 4.44 -7.43
CA VAL A 59 13.75 4.94 -8.47
C VAL A 59 14.59 5.30 -9.69
N ALA A 60 14.51 4.45 -10.71
CA ALA A 60 15.13 4.76 -11.99
C ALA A 60 14.52 6.04 -12.57
N CYS A 61 15.41 6.98 -12.88
CA CYS A 61 15.18 8.14 -13.74
C CYS A 61 16.17 8.04 -14.91
N HIS A 62 16.00 8.91 -15.91
CA HIS A 62 16.63 8.82 -17.23
C HIS A 62 18.12 8.41 -17.23
#